data_AF-A0A1G1GA75-F1
#
_entry.id   AF-A0A1G1GA75-F1
#
_cell.length_a   1.000
_cell.length_b   1.000
_cell.length_c   1.000
_cell.angle_alpha   90.00
_cell.angle_beta   90.00
_cell.angle_gamma   90.00
#
_symmetry.space_group_name_H-M   'P 1'
#
loop_
_entity.id
_entity.type
_entity.pdbx_description
1 polymer ?
#
loop_
_entity_poly.entity_id
_entity_poly.type
_entity_poly.pdbx_seq_one_letter_code
_entity_poly.pdbx_strand_id
1 'polypeptide(L)'
;MSQKDFRDTFLNNIIDFLWRQWSAIGVLGEARAKESWVIDPEALLVLTLDIGRYEPRLFDEVMDWLVTNGYWIDIQRLRGILRESTDETCRLMGAVSEFLSSQGLERKWNNLAKLCYKNIPKEREPLFKLRYIEKHIEGIAGIPVDERFLKYKLFRTLLTPSKKSREVIPTAESNIRFMLRALFGVGSRAECVLYLLTHDAGHPSEVAKAIGLSVRGTQDALIDLSKSGLVLTRIKGKRKIEYWLSQERWWEFLSKGSYGEIKRPVWLDWIALFEALSKVWAVLLEIGKTKSEYIKSSKLRDAMEIVGNEFAQSGIDIPPIPGRGVRPENYEKAFREFIIRVFGVEE
;
A
#
# COMPACT_ATOMS: atom_id res chain seq x y z
N MET A 1 -23.11 -17.42 12.23
CA MET A 1 -21.89 -17.55 11.41
C MET A 1 -20.71 -17.58 12.36
N SER A 2 -19.65 -18.34 12.10
CA SER A 2 -18.53 -18.38 13.04
C SER A 2 -17.59 -17.20 12.78
N GLN A 3 -17.04 -16.61 13.84
CA GLN A 3 -16.05 -15.54 13.76
C GLN A 3 -14.80 -15.92 12.93
N LYS A 4 -14.51 -17.23 12.84
CA LYS A 4 -13.45 -17.78 12.00
C LYS A 4 -13.74 -17.56 10.51
N ASP A 5 -15.01 -17.74 10.10
CA ASP A 5 -15.43 -17.59 8.71
C ASP A 5 -15.29 -16.14 8.23
N PHE A 6 -15.62 -15.15 9.07
CA PHE A 6 -15.48 -13.74 8.70
C PHE A 6 -14.02 -13.30 8.64
N ARG A 7 -13.19 -13.70 9.61
CA ARG A 7 -11.75 -13.42 9.59
C ARG A 7 -11.09 -13.98 8.34
N ASP A 8 -11.45 -15.21 7.95
CA ASP A 8 -10.91 -15.85 6.76
C ASP A 8 -11.41 -15.18 5.48
N THR A 9 -12.69 -14.78 5.46
CA THR A 9 -13.25 -14.00 4.35
C THR A 9 -12.54 -12.67 4.18
N PHE A 10 -12.34 -11.91 5.26
CA PHE A 10 -11.60 -10.64 5.22
C PHE A 10 -10.18 -10.85 4.67
N LEU A 11 -9.43 -11.77 5.27
CA LEU A 11 -8.05 -12.04 4.87
C LEU A 11 -7.95 -12.45 3.40
N ASN A 12 -8.82 -13.36 2.93
CA ASN A 12 -8.84 -13.79 1.53
C ASN A 12 -9.09 -12.61 0.58
N ASN A 13 -10.10 -11.77 0.85
CA ASN A 13 -10.40 -10.63 -0.02
C ASN A 13 -9.25 -9.60 -0.05
N ILE A 14 -8.58 -9.35 1.07
CA ILE A 14 -7.40 -8.46 1.07
C ILE A 14 -6.23 -9.08 0.30
N ILE A 15 -6.01 -10.39 0.43
CA ILE A 15 -4.98 -11.10 -0.35
C ILE A 15 -5.28 -11.04 -1.86
N ASP A 16 -6.53 -11.28 -2.25
CA ASP A 16 -6.96 -11.23 -3.66
C ASP A 16 -6.81 -9.81 -4.21
N PHE A 17 -7.15 -8.81 -3.40
CA PHE A 17 -6.93 -7.42 -3.74
C PHE A 17 -5.44 -7.09 -3.93
N LEU A 18 -4.56 -7.54 -3.02
CA LEU A 18 -3.12 -7.37 -3.17
C LEU A 18 -2.61 -8.03 -4.46
N TRP A 19 -3.04 -9.26 -4.75
CA TRP A 19 -2.71 -9.95 -6.00
C TRP A 19 -3.12 -9.13 -7.23
N ARG A 20 -4.33 -8.57 -7.24
CA ARG A 20 -4.81 -7.65 -8.29
C ARG A 20 -3.88 -6.44 -8.45
N GLN A 21 -3.59 -5.73 -7.35
CA GLN A 21 -2.79 -4.50 -7.40
C GLN A 21 -1.36 -4.79 -7.89
N TRP A 22 -0.74 -5.83 -7.38
CA TRP A 22 0.61 -6.24 -7.79
C TRP A 22 0.65 -6.73 -9.25
N SER A 23 -0.40 -7.44 -9.70
CA SER A 23 -0.50 -7.91 -11.09
C SER A 23 -0.61 -6.74 -12.07
N ALA A 24 -1.33 -5.68 -11.72
CA ALA A 24 -1.45 -4.46 -12.53
C ALA A 24 -0.10 -3.73 -12.75
N ILE A 25 0.88 -3.96 -11.86
CA ILE A 25 2.22 -3.38 -11.96
C ILE A 25 3.30 -4.40 -12.35
N GLY A 26 2.93 -5.62 -12.75
CA GLY A 26 3.85 -6.57 -13.40
C GLY A 26 4.21 -7.82 -12.60
N VAL A 27 3.63 -8.06 -11.43
CA VAL A 27 3.69 -9.39 -10.80
C VAL A 27 2.91 -10.39 -11.65
N LEU A 28 3.41 -11.62 -11.77
CA LEU A 28 2.71 -12.67 -12.50
C LEU A 28 1.52 -13.20 -11.68
N GLY A 29 0.31 -12.74 -12.01
CA GLY A 29 -0.95 -13.20 -11.42
C GLY A 29 -2.08 -13.28 -12.45
N GLU A 30 -3.15 -13.99 -12.09
CA GLU A 30 -4.30 -14.25 -12.98
C GLU A 30 -5.21 -13.02 -13.17
N ALA A 31 -5.13 -12.03 -12.28
CA ALA A 31 -6.04 -10.90 -12.27
C ALA A 31 -5.54 -9.75 -13.16
N ARG A 32 -6.16 -9.59 -14.34
CA ARG A 32 -6.09 -8.37 -15.14
C ARG A 32 -7.28 -7.47 -14.79
N ALA A 33 -7.23 -6.80 -13.66
CA ALA A 33 -8.18 -5.73 -13.37
C ALA A 33 -7.72 -4.43 -14.05
N LYS A 34 -8.65 -3.72 -14.70
CA LYS A 34 -8.44 -2.32 -15.07
C LYS A 34 -8.81 -1.48 -13.86
N GLU A 35 -7.83 -1.17 -13.03
CA GLU A 35 -8.06 -0.33 -11.87
C GLU A 35 -8.36 1.09 -12.31
N SER A 36 -9.41 1.67 -11.74
CA SER A 36 -9.82 3.06 -11.98
C SER A 36 -9.04 4.05 -11.11
N TRP A 37 -8.05 3.59 -10.35
CA TRP A 37 -7.26 4.37 -9.41
C TRP A 37 -5.77 4.27 -9.69
N VAL A 38 -5.04 5.25 -9.17
CA VAL A 38 -3.57 5.27 -9.22
C VAL A 38 -3.02 4.22 -8.25
N ILE A 39 -2.06 3.40 -8.67
CA ILE A 39 -1.42 2.42 -7.76
C ILE A 39 -0.25 3.06 -7.00
N ASP A 40 -0.19 2.79 -5.70
CA ASP A 40 0.87 3.23 -4.79
C ASP A 40 1.79 2.06 -4.38
N PRO A 41 2.98 1.93 -4.96
CA PRO A 41 3.83 0.76 -4.71
C PRO A 41 4.46 0.75 -3.31
N GLU A 42 4.68 1.90 -2.67
CA GLU A 42 5.27 1.92 -1.32
C GLU A 42 4.25 1.54 -0.26
N ALA A 43 3.04 2.10 -0.33
CA ALA A 43 1.97 1.73 0.60
C ALA A 43 1.57 0.26 0.40
N LEU A 44 1.49 -0.18 -0.86
CA LEU A 44 1.17 -1.57 -1.21
C LEU A 44 2.23 -2.54 -0.67
N LEU A 45 3.51 -2.17 -0.76
CA LEU A 45 4.59 -2.92 -0.14
C LEU A 45 4.40 -3.04 1.38
N VAL A 46 4.15 -1.93 2.07
CA VAL A 46 3.97 -1.95 3.54
C VAL A 46 2.82 -2.84 3.97
N LEU A 47 1.66 -2.76 3.30
CA LEU A 47 0.54 -3.67 3.59
C LEU A 47 0.90 -5.13 3.29
N THR A 48 1.63 -5.38 2.21
CA THR A 48 2.09 -6.74 1.85
C THR A 48 3.03 -7.32 2.90
N LEU A 49 3.89 -6.51 3.53
CA LEU A 49 4.74 -6.99 4.62
C LEU A 49 3.93 -7.40 5.85
N ASP A 50 2.77 -6.81 6.07
CA ASP A 50 1.86 -7.21 7.15
C ASP A 50 1.03 -8.44 6.76
N ILE A 51 0.17 -8.30 5.75
CA ILE A 51 -0.80 -9.33 5.34
C ILE A 51 -0.19 -10.47 4.53
N GLY A 52 0.87 -10.21 3.74
CA GLY A 52 1.54 -11.22 2.92
C GLY A 52 2.24 -12.29 3.75
N ARG A 53 2.39 -12.12 5.07
CA ARG A 53 2.86 -13.19 5.96
C ARG A 53 1.89 -14.37 6.06
N TYR A 54 0.63 -14.18 5.66
CA TYR A 54 -0.38 -15.24 5.57
C TYR A 54 -0.50 -15.83 4.15
N GLU A 55 0.28 -15.31 3.19
CA GLU A 55 0.36 -15.77 1.80
C GLU A 55 1.84 -15.75 1.31
N PRO A 56 2.57 -16.86 1.52
CA PRO A 56 3.98 -16.97 1.13
C PRO A 56 4.28 -16.75 -0.36
N ARG A 57 3.39 -17.20 -1.25
CA ARG A 57 3.55 -17.06 -2.71
C ARG A 57 3.44 -15.59 -3.11
N LEU A 58 2.46 -14.86 -2.57
CA LEU A 58 2.34 -13.42 -2.82
C LEU A 58 3.60 -12.70 -2.35
N PHE A 59 4.05 -12.99 -1.12
CA PHE A 59 5.27 -12.39 -0.57
C PHE A 59 6.46 -12.62 -1.49
N ASP A 60 6.70 -13.86 -1.92
CA ASP A 60 7.86 -14.22 -2.74
C ASP A 60 7.80 -13.61 -4.15
N GLU A 61 6.63 -13.54 -4.78
CA GLU A 61 6.47 -12.85 -6.08
C GLU A 61 6.67 -11.33 -5.96
N VAL A 62 6.29 -10.72 -4.84
CA VAL A 62 6.59 -9.29 -4.58
C VAL A 62 8.09 -9.07 -4.37
N MET A 63 8.80 -10.01 -3.76
CA MET A 63 10.26 -9.95 -3.67
C MET A 63 10.91 -10.03 -5.05
N ASP A 64 10.42 -10.92 -5.93
CA ASP A 64 10.87 -11.00 -7.32
C ASP A 64 10.61 -9.68 -8.08
N TRP A 65 9.44 -9.08 -7.86
CA TRP A 65 9.10 -7.79 -8.45
C TRP A 65 10.03 -6.69 -7.97
N LEU A 66 10.38 -6.66 -6.68
CA LEU A 66 11.32 -5.67 -6.13
C LEU A 66 12.74 -5.83 -6.68
N VAL A 67 13.16 -7.06 -7.03
CA VAL A 67 14.44 -7.27 -7.74
C VAL A 67 14.42 -6.64 -9.12
N THR A 68 13.31 -6.78 -9.85
CA THR A 68 13.16 -6.29 -11.24
C THR A 68 12.86 -4.78 -11.30
N ASN A 69 11.91 -4.33 -10.49
CA ASN A 69 11.27 -3.01 -10.55
C ASN A 69 11.59 -2.13 -9.34
N GLY A 70 12.44 -2.59 -8.40
CA GLY A 70 12.74 -1.87 -7.17
C GLY A 70 13.32 -0.47 -7.36
N TYR A 71 13.83 -0.15 -8.55
CA TYR A 71 14.26 1.21 -8.89
C TYR A 71 13.11 2.23 -8.90
N TRP A 72 11.85 1.79 -9.10
CA TRP A 72 10.69 2.65 -9.00
C TRP A 72 10.34 3.08 -7.58
N ILE A 73 10.73 2.32 -6.56
CA ILE A 73 10.38 2.61 -5.16
C ILE A 73 11.04 3.89 -4.67
N ASP A 74 10.27 4.83 -4.15
CA ASP A 74 10.79 6.01 -3.48
C ASP A 74 11.17 5.66 -2.03
N ILE A 75 12.48 5.58 -1.75
CA ILE A 75 12.99 5.26 -0.41
C ILE A 75 12.66 6.36 0.61
N GLN A 76 12.59 7.62 0.21
CA GLN A 76 12.26 8.72 1.14
C GLN A 76 10.79 8.61 1.56
N ARG A 77 9.92 8.36 0.60
CA ARG A 77 8.49 8.14 0.84
C ARG A 77 8.22 6.88 1.65
N LEU A 78 8.84 5.76 1.28
CA LEU A 78 8.72 4.50 2.00
C LEU A 78 9.15 4.66 3.47
N ARG A 79 10.22 5.42 3.75
CA ARG A 79 10.61 5.76 5.13
C ARG A 79 9.56 6.59 5.86
N GLY A 80 8.88 7.51 5.17
CA GLY A 80 7.78 8.28 5.74
C GLY A 80 6.66 7.37 6.21
N ILE A 81 6.23 6.46 5.35
CA ILE A 81 5.14 5.50 5.63
C ILE A 81 5.52 4.55 6.78
N LEU A 82 6.76 4.05 6.77
CA LEU A 82 7.25 3.12 7.81
C LEU A 82 7.32 3.73 9.21
N ARG A 83 7.33 5.06 9.37
CA ARG A 83 7.35 5.70 10.69
C ARG A 83 6.09 5.46 11.51
N GLU A 84 4.95 5.36 10.83
CA GLU A 84 3.65 5.09 11.45
C GLU A 84 3.33 3.58 11.48
N SER A 85 4.23 2.75 10.93
CA SER A 85 4.08 1.29 10.90
C SER A 85 4.55 0.64 12.20
N THR A 86 4.16 -0.62 12.42
CA THR A 86 4.60 -1.39 13.60
C THR A 86 6.10 -1.72 13.54
N ASP A 87 6.70 -1.95 14.72
CA ASP A 87 8.08 -2.46 14.82
C ASP A 87 8.26 -3.78 14.07
N GLU A 88 7.21 -4.62 14.01
CA GLU A 88 7.22 -5.89 13.28
C GLU A 88 7.32 -5.67 11.76
N THR A 89 6.52 -4.76 11.21
CA THR A 89 6.57 -4.37 9.79
C THR A 89 7.91 -3.71 9.45
N CYS A 90 8.40 -2.81 10.31
CA CYS A 90 9.69 -2.15 10.13
C CYS A 90 10.85 -3.17 10.13
N ARG A 91 10.85 -4.11 11.08
CA ARG A 91 11.84 -5.21 11.16
C ARG A 91 11.82 -6.07 9.89
N LEU A 92 10.64 -6.43 9.40
CA LEU A 92 10.50 -7.21 8.16
C LEU A 92 10.98 -6.43 6.94
N MET A 93 10.69 -5.13 6.85
CA MET A 93 11.26 -4.28 5.80
C MET A 93 12.79 -4.25 5.86
N GLY A 94 13.38 -4.31 7.06
CA GLY A 94 14.82 -4.45 7.24
C GLY A 94 15.36 -5.73 6.58
N ALA A 95 14.74 -6.88 6.87
CA ALA A 95 15.09 -8.16 6.25
C ALA A 95 14.96 -8.14 4.72
N VAL A 96 13.87 -7.56 4.21
CA VAL A 96 13.67 -7.39 2.77
C VAL A 96 14.72 -6.46 2.15
N SER A 97 15.12 -5.40 2.86
CA SER A 97 16.17 -4.49 2.39
C SER A 97 17.55 -5.17 2.35
N GLU A 98 17.84 -6.04 3.32
CA GLU A 98 19.05 -6.89 3.32
C GLU A 98 19.03 -7.87 2.14
N PHE A 99 17.87 -8.50 1.90
CA PHE A 99 17.62 -9.34 0.73
C PHE A 99 17.91 -8.58 -0.57
N LEU A 100 17.28 -7.44 -0.79
CA LEU A 100 17.46 -6.66 -2.02
C LEU A 100 18.89 -6.13 -2.18
N SER A 101 19.56 -5.78 -1.08
CA SER A 101 20.99 -5.43 -1.11
C SER A 101 21.83 -6.59 -1.65
N SER A 102 21.58 -7.82 -1.18
CA SER A 102 22.27 -9.02 -1.68
C SER A 102 21.97 -9.37 -3.15
N GLN A 103 20.95 -8.75 -3.76
CA GLN A 103 20.62 -8.88 -5.18
C GLN A 103 21.30 -7.80 -6.06
N GLY A 104 22.32 -7.11 -5.54
CA GLY A 104 23.05 -6.07 -6.26
C GLY A 104 22.43 -4.66 -6.18
N LEU A 105 21.39 -4.47 -5.36
CA LEU A 105 20.70 -3.18 -5.19
C LEU A 105 21.17 -2.42 -3.93
N GLU A 106 22.39 -2.68 -3.47
CA GLU A 106 22.97 -2.22 -2.20
C GLU A 106 22.90 -0.70 -2.03
N ARG A 107 23.24 0.06 -3.08
CA ARG A 107 23.25 1.54 -3.04
C ARG A 107 21.90 2.13 -2.63
N LYS A 108 20.81 1.46 -2.99
CA LYS A 108 19.44 1.91 -2.72
C LYS A 108 18.95 1.43 -1.36
N TRP A 109 19.16 0.15 -1.02
CA TRP A 109 18.48 -0.49 0.10
C TRP A 109 19.28 -0.57 1.40
N ASN A 110 20.62 -0.50 1.37
CA ASN A 110 21.46 -0.69 2.55
C ASN A 110 21.13 0.30 3.69
N ASN A 111 20.89 1.57 3.35
CA ASN A 111 20.54 2.57 4.36
C ASN A 111 19.15 2.31 4.99
N LEU A 112 18.22 1.69 4.24
CA LEU A 112 16.93 1.28 4.80
C LEU A 112 17.10 0.06 5.71
N ALA A 113 17.90 -0.93 5.31
CA ALA A 113 18.23 -2.10 6.14
C ALA A 113 18.79 -1.68 7.51
N LYS A 114 19.74 -0.73 7.53
CA LYS A 114 20.32 -0.16 8.76
C LYS A 114 19.28 0.58 9.61
N LEU A 115 18.41 1.38 8.99
CA LEU A 115 17.38 2.13 9.68
C LEU A 115 16.39 1.21 10.41
N CYS A 116 16.03 0.10 9.75
CA CYS A 116 15.11 -0.91 10.26
C CYS A 116 15.76 -1.96 11.18
N TYR A 117 17.09 -1.96 11.31
CA TYR A 117 17.81 -2.84 12.24
C TYR A 117 17.80 -2.25 13.66
N LYS A 118 16.61 -2.21 14.25
CA LYS A 118 16.35 -1.70 15.62
C LYS A 118 15.35 -2.59 16.31
N ASN A 119 15.40 -2.66 17.64
CA ASN A 119 14.47 -3.45 18.46
C ASN A 119 14.34 -4.92 18.02
N ILE A 120 15.42 -5.52 17.50
CA ILE A 120 15.39 -6.90 17.04
C ILE A 120 15.12 -7.82 18.25
N PRO A 121 14.07 -8.66 18.22
CA PRO A 121 13.76 -9.55 19.33
C PRO A 121 14.91 -10.52 19.65
N LYS A 122 14.87 -11.14 20.84
CA LYS A 122 15.84 -12.18 21.18
C LYS A 122 15.51 -13.50 20.49
N GLU A 123 14.23 -13.87 20.56
CA GLU A 123 13.68 -15.10 20.01
C GLU A 123 13.41 -14.96 18.51
N ARG A 124 13.62 -16.05 17.79
CA ARG A 124 13.24 -16.16 16.38
C ARG A 124 11.79 -16.58 16.26
N GLU A 125 11.13 -16.15 15.20
CA GLU A 125 9.79 -16.60 14.85
C GLU A 125 9.72 -16.97 13.36
N PRO A 126 8.78 -17.82 12.93
CA PRO A 126 8.49 -18.02 11.52
C PRO A 126 8.11 -16.71 10.83
N LEU A 127 8.67 -16.47 9.63
CA LEU A 127 8.25 -15.34 8.80
C LEU A 127 6.76 -15.48 8.45
N PHE A 128 6.36 -16.64 7.96
CA PHE A 128 4.99 -16.88 7.53
C PHE A 128 4.13 -17.36 8.70
N LYS A 129 2.99 -16.69 8.90
CA LYS A 129 1.99 -17.06 9.89
C LYS A 129 1.11 -18.13 9.25
N LEU A 130 1.24 -19.39 9.69
CA LEU A 130 0.39 -20.48 9.18
C LEU A 130 -1.08 -20.16 9.48
N ARG A 131 -1.93 -20.30 8.45
CA ARG A 131 -3.30 -19.76 8.44
C ARG A 131 -4.02 -20.01 9.76
N TYR A 132 -4.01 -21.21 10.33
CA TYR A 132 -4.29 -21.47 11.76
C TYR A 132 -3.66 -22.81 12.20
N ILE A 133 -2.87 -22.81 13.30
CA ILE A 133 -2.35 -23.95 14.12
C ILE A 133 -0.82 -24.20 14.10
N GLU A 134 -0.25 -24.00 15.31
CA GLU A 134 0.82 -24.63 16.13
C GLU A 134 1.99 -25.45 15.56
N LYS A 135 1.97 -25.99 14.35
CA LYS A 135 3.12 -26.78 13.88
C LYS A 135 4.18 -25.87 13.28
N HIS A 136 5.12 -25.49 14.16
CA HIS A 136 6.34 -24.82 13.79
C HIS A 136 7.02 -25.60 12.65
N ILE A 137 7.40 -24.91 11.58
CA ILE A 137 8.38 -25.41 10.59
C ILE A 137 9.79 -25.48 11.22
N GLU A 138 9.92 -25.18 12.52
CA GLU A 138 11.09 -25.55 13.32
C GLU A 138 11.19 -27.07 13.40
N GLY A 139 11.72 -27.71 12.36
CA GLY A 139 11.88 -29.16 12.40
C GLY A 139 12.21 -29.87 11.11
N ILE A 140 12.16 -29.23 9.93
CA ILE A 140 12.70 -29.91 8.74
C ILE A 140 14.22 -29.76 8.75
N ALA A 141 14.87 -30.61 9.53
CA ALA A 141 16.32 -30.73 9.59
C ALA A 141 16.89 -30.83 8.16
N GLY A 142 17.87 -29.99 7.85
CA GLY A 142 18.56 -29.97 6.56
C GLY A 142 18.04 -28.97 5.51
N ILE A 143 16.95 -28.23 5.76
CA ILE A 143 16.56 -27.13 4.86
C ILE A 143 17.42 -25.88 5.12
N PRO A 144 18.09 -25.31 4.11
CA PRO A 144 18.82 -24.06 4.25
C PRO A 144 17.90 -22.90 4.67
N VAL A 145 18.32 -22.17 5.70
CA VAL A 145 17.64 -20.98 6.22
C VAL A 145 18.17 -19.74 5.52
N ASP A 146 17.30 -18.78 5.25
CA ASP A 146 17.73 -17.50 4.71
C ASP A 146 18.38 -16.62 5.79
N GLU A 147 19.71 -16.52 5.77
CA GLU A 147 20.48 -15.75 6.75
C GLU A 147 20.09 -14.27 6.80
N ARG A 148 19.65 -13.71 5.67
CA ARG A 148 19.27 -12.29 5.53
C ARG A 148 18.02 -11.99 6.35
N PHE A 149 17.07 -12.93 6.39
CA PHE A 149 15.88 -12.84 7.25
C PHE A 149 16.18 -13.29 8.69
N LEU A 150 17.04 -14.29 8.87
CA LEU A 150 17.44 -14.78 10.19
C LEU A 150 18.16 -13.71 11.01
N LYS A 151 18.92 -12.81 10.36
CA LYS A 151 19.51 -11.60 10.96
C LYS A 151 18.47 -10.74 11.70
N TYR A 152 17.23 -10.72 11.21
CA TYR A 152 16.09 -10.01 11.80
C TYR A 152 15.18 -10.93 12.63
N LYS A 153 15.67 -12.13 12.96
CA LYS A 153 14.96 -13.16 13.75
C LYS A 153 13.69 -13.67 13.08
N LEU A 154 13.65 -13.61 11.76
CA LEU A 154 12.57 -14.14 10.93
C LEU A 154 13.07 -15.42 10.25
N PHE A 155 12.44 -16.53 10.59
CA PHE A 155 12.77 -17.84 10.07
C PHE A 155 11.99 -18.13 8.79
N ARG A 156 12.72 -18.33 7.69
CA ARG A 156 12.19 -18.81 6.40
C ARG A 156 13.23 -19.67 5.69
N THR A 157 12.78 -20.48 4.74
CA THR A 157 13.66 -21.14 3.78
C THR A 157 14.30 -20.11 2.85
N LEU A 158 15.42 -20.49 2.23
CA LEU A 158 16.15 -19.64 1.29
C LEU A 158 15.21 -19.05 0.23
N LEU A 159 15.16 -17.72 0.15
CA LEU A 159 14.39 -17.01 -0.87
C LEU A 159 15.18 -16.98 -2.18
N THR A 160 14.57 -17.54 -3.22
CA THR A 160 15.07 -17.49 -4.60
C THR A 160 14.01 -16.77 -5.46
N PRO A 161 14.34 -15.63 -6.10
CA PRO A 161 13.41 -14.93 -6.99
C PRO A 161 12.90 -15.86 -8.10
N SER A 162 11.61 -15.78 -8.41
CA SER A 162 10.97 -16.59 -9.45
C SER A 162 11.47 -16.24 -10.86
N LYS A 163 11.98 -15.02 -11.04
CA LYS A 163 12.36 -14.37 -12.31
C LYS A 163 11.21 -14.29 -13.31
N LYS A 164 9.98 -14.19 -12.80
CA LYS A 164 8.75 -14.17 -13.61
C LYS A 164 8.10 -12.79 -13.66
N SER A 165 8.52 -11.88 -12.78
CA SER A 165 8.05 -10.50 -12.78
C SER A 165 8.35 -9.82 -14.10
N ARG A 166 7.40 -9.02 -14.56
CA ARG A 166 7.52 -8.17 -15.74
C ARG A 166 7.92 -6.77 -15.32
N GLU A 167 8.54 -6.04 -16.23
CA GLU A 167 8.74 -4.61 -16.05
C GLU A 167 7.39 -3.89 -15.93
N VAL A 168 7.33 -2.89 -15.06
CA VAL A 168 6.18 -1.99 -14.99
C VAL A 168 6.00 -1.30 -16.33
N ILE A 169 4.78 -1.29 -16.85
CA ILE A 169 4.40 -0.51 -18.04
C ILE A 169 3.89 0.86 -17.55
N PRO A 170 4.67 1.95 -17.67
CA PRO A 170 4.29 3.23 -17.07
C PRO A 170 3.09 3.87 -17.78
N THR A 171 2.88 3.55 -19.06
CA THR A 171 1.79 4.09 -19.89
C THR A 171 0.44 3.40 -19.66
N ALA A 172 0.35 2.43 -18.74
CA ALA A 172 -0.93 1.83 -18.37
C ALA A 172 -1.77 2.80 -17.53
N GLU A 173 -3.09 2.71 -17.62
CA GLU A 173 -4.06 3.65 -17.04
C GLU A 173 -3.85 3.88 -15.52
N SER A 174 -3.70 2.80 -14.76
CA SER A 174 -3.47 2.82 -13.30
C SER A 174 -2.04 3.21 -12.90
N ASN A 175 -1.11 3.28 -13.87
CA ASN A 175 0.33 3.38 -13.62
C ASN A 175 0.89 4.80 -13.84
N ILE A 176 0.01 5.81 -13.88
CA ILE A 176 0.37 7.23 -14.03
C ILE A 176 1.49 7.67 -13.06
N ARG A 177 1.53 7.14 -11.83
CA ARG A 177 2.62 7.43 -10.88
C ARG A 177 3.98 7.03 -11.43
N PHE A 178 4.10 5.85 -12.04
CA PHE A 178 5.34 5.38 -12.66
C PHE A 178 5.70 6.22 -13.88
N MET A 179 4.72 6.64 -14.68
CA MET A 179 4.98 7.56 -15.80
C MET A 179 5.54 8.91 -15.32
N LEU A 180 4.95 9.48 -14.28
CA LEU A 180 5.44 10.73 -13.69
C LEU A 180 6.83 10.56 -13.07
N ARG A 181 7.12 9.42 -12.44
CA ARG A 181 8.47 9.10 -11.96
C ARG A 181 9.47 8.93 -13.11
N ALA A 182 9.04 8.44 -14.27
CA ALA A 182 9.88 8.37 -15.47
C ALA A 182 10.22 9.77 -16.01
N LEU A 183 9.26 10.70 -15.98
CA LEU A 183 9.41 12.06 -16.49
C LEU A 183 10.18 12.99 -15.53
N PHE A 184 9.87 12.93 -14.24
CA PHE A 184 10.36 13.89 -13.24
C PHE A 184 11.39 13.29 -12.26
N GLY A 185 11.68 12.00 -12.41
CA GLY A 185 12.45 11.23 -11.44
C GLY A 185 11.62 10.74 -10.26
N VAL A 186 12.11 9.71 -9.58
CA VAL A 186 11.52 9.21 -8.32
C VAL A 186 11.77 10.24 -7.22
N GLY A 187 10.71 10.89 -6.74
CA GLY A 187 10.79 11.90 -5.68
C GLY A 187 9.64 12.90 -5.67
N SER A 188 9.79 13.96 -4.86
CA SER A 188 8.73 14.94 -4.57
C SER A 188 8.07 15.57 -5.80
N ARG A 189 8.81 15.83 -6.89
CA ARG A 189 8.23 16.49 -8.09
C ARG A 189 7.19 15.61 -8.76
N ALA A 190 7.50 14.32 -8.99
CA ALA A 190 6.56 13.37 -9.56
C ALA A 190 5.31 13.23 -8.70
N GLU A 191 5.48 13.11 -7.38
CA GLU A 191 4.36 12.95 -6.44
C GLU A 191 3.50 14.22 -6.32
N CYS A 192 4.10 15.42 -6.35
CA CYS A 192 3.36 16.68 -6.37
C CYS A 192 2.51 16.81 -7.64
N VAL A 193 3.08 16.52 -8.81
CA VAL A 193 2.33 16.55 -10.07
C VAL A 193 1.20 15.53 -10.03
N LEU A 194 1.45 14.32 -9.52
CA LEU A 194 0.43 13.30 -9.36
C LEU A 194 -0.75 13.81 -8.53
N TYR A 195 -0.47 14.36 -7.36
CA TYR A 195 -1.50 14.92 -6.49
C TYR A 195 -2.32 15.99 -7.21
N LEU A 196 -1.68 16.90 -7.93
CA LEU A 196 -2.34 17.99 -8.64
C LEU A 196 -3.10 17.52 -9.90
N LEU A 197 -2.83 16.33 -10.43
CA LEU A 197 -3.63 15.73 -11.53
C LEU A 197 -4.93 15.09 -11.03
N THR A 198 -4.98 14.73 -9.76
CA THR A 198 -6.14 14.07 -9.15
C THR A 198 -6.93 14.96 -8.20
N HIS A 199 -6.47 16.20 -7.97
CA HIS A 199 -7.12 17.20 -7.13
C HIS A 199 -7.16 18.55 -7.85
N ASP A 200 -8.12 19.41 -7.50
CA ASP A 200 -8.23 20.76 -8.09
C ASP A 200 -7.01 21.64 -7.76
N ALA A 201 -6.58 21.60 -6.51
CA ALA A 201 -5.42 22.34 -6.00
C ALA A 201 -4.96 21.76 -4.65
N GLY A 202 -3.82 22.22 -4.13
CA GLY A 202 -3.38 21.87 -2.78
C GLY A 202 -2.43 22.86 -2.15
N HIS A 203 -2.59 23.08 -0.83
CA HIS A 203 -1.57 23.76 -0.03
C HIS A 203 -0.39 22.80 0.24
N PRO A 204 0.88 23.25 0.29
CA PRO A 204 2.03 22.37 0.45
C PRO A 204 1.95 21.37 1.61
N SER A 205 1.37 21.74 2.75
CA SER A 205 1.19 20.83 3.88
C SER A 205 0.14 19.73 3.64
N GLU A 206 -0.93 20.05 2.88
CA GLU A 206 -1.98 19.10 2.51
C GLU A 206 -1.42 18.10 1.50
N VAL A 207 -0.74 18.61 0.48
CA VAL A 207 -0.03 17.80 -0.53
C VAL A 207 0.96 16.87 0.15
N ALA A 208 1.82 17.40 1.03
CA ALA A 208 2.85 16.63 1.73
C ALA A 208 2.27 15.47 2.54
N LYS A 209 1.15 15.73 3.25
CA LYS A 209 0.43 14.71 4.01
C LYS A 209 -0.08 13.60 3.09
N ALA A 210 -0.79 13.95 2.03
CA ALA A 210 -1.38 12.98 1.10
C ALA A 210 -0.31 12.13 0.40
N ILE A 211 0.79 12.75 -0.06
CA ILE A 211 1.85 12.02 -0.76
C ILE A 211 2.85 11.35 0.19
N GLY A 212 2.72 11.47 1.51
CA GLY A 212 3.62 10.82 2.47
C GLY A 212 5.06 11.35 2.46
N LEU A 213 5.27 12.64 2.14
CA LEU A 213 6.58 13.28 2.11
C LEU A 213 6.66 14.45 3.11
N SER A 214 7.87 14.95 3.33
CA SER A 214 8.06 16.10 4.23
C SER A 214 7.45 17.38 3.65
N VAL A 215 6.87 18.22 4.51
CA VAL A 215 6.29 19.52 4.10
C VAL A 215 7.33 20.39 3.40
N ARG A 216 8.55 20.47 3.94
CA ARG A 216 9.64 21.26 3.33
C ARG A 216 10.00 20.76 1.93
N GLY A 217 10.28 19.47 1.77
CA GLY A 217 10.63 18.91 0.46
C GLY A 217 9.49 18.99 -0.56
N THR A 218 8.24 18.95 -0.11
CA THR A 218 7.06 19.15 -0.95
C THR A 218 6.92 20.62 -1.37
N GLN A 219 7.09 21.55 -0.44
CA GLN A 219 7.06 22.98 -0.72
C GLN A 219 8.17 23.39 -1.70
N ASP A 220 9.40 22.93 -1.49
CA ASP A 220 10.53 23.21 -2.37
C ASP A 220 10.26 22.68 -3.79
N ALA A 221 9.69 21.47 -3.90
CA ALA A 221 9.31 20.89 -5.19
C ALA A 221 8.19 21.68 -5.90
N LEU A 222 7.15 22.10 -5.17
CA LEU A 222 6.07 22.91 -5.72
C LEU A 222 6.55 24.30 -6.19
N ILE A 223 7.45 24.93 -5.43
CA ILE A 223 8.10 26.19 -5.82
C ILE A 223 8.91 26.01 -7.11
N ASP A 224 9.68 24.93 -7.21
CA ASP A 224 10.46 24.66 -8.43
C ASP A 224 9.56 24.35 -9.63
N LEU A 225 8.52 23.55 -9.44
CA LEU A 225 7.55 23.23 -10.48
C LEU A 225 6.82 24.48 -10.98
N SER A 226 6.52 25.45 -10.09
CA SER A 226 5.80 26.66 -10.50
C SER A 226 6.63 27.59 -11.40
N LYS A 227 7.96 27.55 -11.30
CA LYS A 227 8.87 28.28 -12.21
C LYS A 227 8.71 27.85 -13.68
N SER A 228 8.16 26.66 -13.95
CA SER A 228 7.88 26.20 -15.33
C SER A 228 6.72 26.95 -15.99
N GLY A 229 5.86 27.61 -15.22
CA GLY A 229 4.59 28.16 -15.71
C GLY A 229 3.52 27.12 -16.03
N LEU A 230 3.78 25.82 -15.80
CA LEU A 230 2.81 24.72 -15.98
C LEU A 230 2.11 24.33 -14.68
N VAL A 231 2.73 24.63 -13.55
CA VAL A 231 2.12 24.62 -12.22
C VAL A 231 1.96 26.06 -11.79
N LEU A 232 0.76 26.42 -11.35
CA LEU A 232 0.38 27.79 -11.06
C LEU A 232 0.03 27.93 -9.59
N THR A 233 0.07 29.15 -9.09
CA THR A 233 -0.32 29.48 -7.72
C THR A 233 -1.58 30.33 -7.71
N ARG A 234 -2.38 30.17 -6.65
CA ARG A 234 -3.52 31.06 -6.36
C ARG A 234 -3.63 31.29 -4.86
N ILE A 235 -4.21 32.42 -4.48
CA ILE A 235 -4.48 32.72 -3.07
C ILE A 235 -5.90 32.27 -2.73
N LYS A 236 -6.04 31.46 -1.67
CA LYS A 236 -7.33 31.07 -1.10
C LYS A 236 -7.49 31.60 0.32
N GLY A 237 -8.58 32.32 0.58
CA GLY A 237 -8.91 32.88 1.89
C GLY A 237 -7.85 33.85 2.42
N LYS A 238 -7.46 33.68 3.70
CA LYS A 238 -6.49 34.56 4.41
C LYS A 238 -5.03 34.32 3.99
N ARG A 239 -4.72 34.44 2.69
CA ARG A 239 -3.36 34.35 2.12
C ARG A 239 -2.73 32.94 2.09
N LYS A 240 -3.52 31.86 2.10
CA LYS A 240 -2.97 30.53 1.83
C LYS A 240 -2.66 30.39 0.34
N ILE A 241 -1.41 30.08 0.01
CA ILE A 241 -0.99 29.81 -1.37
C ILE A 241 -1.29 28.35 -1.67
N GLU A 242 -2.19 28.11 -2.61
CA GLU A 242 -2.43 26.80 -3.20
C GLU A 242 -1.73 26.70 -4.55
N TYR A 243 -1.26 25.49 -4.87
CA TYR A 243 -0.72 25.14 -6.16
C TYR A 243 -1.76 24.34 -6.95
N TRP A 244 -1.82 24.56 -8.26
CA TRP A 244 -2.75 23.89 -9.16
C TRP A 244 -2.14 23.76 -10.56
N LEU A 245 -2.72 22.92 -11.41
CA LEU A 245 -2.31 22.78 -12.81
C LEU A 245 -3.53 22.70 -13.73
N SER A 246 -3.33 23.01 -15.02
CA SER A 246 -4.38 22.83 -16.03
C SER A 246 -4.59 21.35 -16.33
N GLN A 247 -5.74 20.82 -15.94
CA GLN A 247 -6.08 19.41 -16.19
C GLN A 247 -6.03 19.06 -17.68
N GLU A 248 -6.66 19.86 -18.53
CA GLU A 248 -6.69 19.66 -19.98
C GLU A 248 -5.28 19.56 -20.57
N ARG A 249 -4.47 20.60 -20.35
CA ARG A 249 -3.11 20.67 -20.91
C ARG A 249 -2.24 19.51 -20.45
N TRP A 250 -2.34 19.12 -19.19
CA TRP A 250 -1.51 18.04 -18.66
C TRP A 250 -1.98 16.65 -19.10
N TRP A 251 -3.29 16.39 -19.12
CA TRP A 251 -3.81 15.10 -19.55
C TRP A 251 -3.62 14.87 -21.05
N GLU A 252 -3.72 15.92 -21.88
CA GLU A 252 -3.37 15.83 -23.30
C GLU A 252 -1.87 15.66 -23.53
N PHE A 253 -1.02 16.22 -22.65
CA PHE A 253 0.42 16.00 -22.71
C PHE A 253 0.82 14.58 -22.30
N LEU A 254 0.17 14.04 -21.26
CA LEU A 254 0.49 12.72 -20.69
C LEU A 254 -0.15 11.56 -21.46
N SER A 255 -1.20 11.83 -22.22
CA SER A 255 -1.93 10.82 -22.99
C SER A 255 -1.81 11.06 -24.49
N LYS A 256 -2.30 10.12 -25.30
CA LYS A 256 -2.40 10.27 -26.76
C LYS A 256 -3.80 10.69 -27.22
N GLY A 257 -4.71 10.97 -26.28
CA GLY A 257 -6.13 11.25 -26.57
C GLY A 257 -6.52 12.69 -26.24
N SER A 258 -7.68 13.11 -26.74
CA SER A 258 -8.27 14.41 -26.39
C SER A 258 -8.80 14.41 -24.95
N TYR A 259 -8.73 15.54 -24.26
CA TYR A 259 -9.05 15.61 -22.83
C TYR A 259 -10.38 14.97 -22.41
N GLY A 260 -11.44 15.13 -23.23
CA GLY A 260 -12.77 14.58 -22.94
C GLY A 260 -12.88 13.05 -23.05
N GLU A 261 -11.95 12.38 -23.73
CA GLU A 261 -11.97 10.93 -23.95
C GLU A 261 -11.08 10.17 -22.95
N ILE A 262 -10.20 10.88 -22.25
CA ILE A 262 -9.24 10.30 -21.32
C ILE A 262 -9.97 9.85 -20.06
N LYS A 263 -9.91 8.54 -19.81
CA LYS A 263 -10.25 7.99 -18.50
C LYS A 263 -9.13 8.34 -17.52
N ARG A 264 -9.51 9.07 -16.47
CA ARG A 264 -8.58 9.59 -15.47
C ARG A 264 -8.65 8.72 -14.23
N PRO A 265 -7.53 8.18 -13.74
CA PRO A 265 -7.54 7.44 -12.51
C PRO A 265 -7.84 8.36 -11.33
N VAL A 266 -8.56 7.83 -10.34
CA VAL A 266 -8.85 8.53 -9.09
C VAL A 266 -7.71 8.36 -8.09
N TRP A 267 -7.63 9.32 -7.16
CA TRP A 267 -6.72 9.23 -6.03
C TRP A 267 -7.36 8.42 -4.91
N LEU A 268 -6.62 7.42 -4.42
CA LEU A 268 -6.87 6.78 -3.15
C LEU A 268 -5.78 7.18 -2.16
N ASP A 269 -6.16 7.55 -0.94
CA ASP A 269 -5.18 7.67 0.15
C ASP A 269 -4.79 6.26 0.61
N TRP A 270 -3.89 5.64 -0.15
CA TRP A 270 -3.41 4.29 0.10
C TRP A 270 -2.74 4.13 1.45
N ILE A 271 -2.10 5.20 1.95
CA ILE A 271 -1.44 5.17 3.26
C ILE A 271 -2.52 5.01 4.33
N ALA A 272 -3.52 5.89 4.33
CA ALA A 272 -4.61 5.85 5.31
C ALA A 272 -5.46 4.58 5.17
N LEU A 273 -5.79 4.18 3.94
CA LEU A 273 -6.57 2.99 3.66
C LEU A 273 -5.88 1.73 4.20
N PHE A 274 -4.60 1.55 3.92
CA PHE A 274 -3.88 0.36 4.34
C PHE A 274 -3.60 0.33 5.84
N GLU A 275 -3.34 1.49 6.45
CA GLU A 275 -3.30 1.60 7.89
C GLU A 275 -4.64 1.17 8.52
N ALA A 276 -5.76 1.58 7.94
CA ALA A 276 -7.09 1.17 8.39
C ALA A 276 -7.33 -0.34 8.23
N LEU A 277 -6.95 -0.93 7.10
CA LEU A 277 -7.05 -2.38 6.88
C LEU A 277 -6.19 -3.19 7.85
N SER A 278 -4.95 -2.76 8.11
CA SER A 278 -4.08 -3.38 9.12
C SER A 278 -4.68 -3.29 10.52
N LYS A 279 -5.30 -2.16 10.89
CA LYS A 279 -6.03 -2.00 12.16
C LYS A 279 -7.21 -2.96 12.27
N VAL A 280 -8.02 -3.07 11.21
CA VAL A 280 -9.13 -4.05 11.15
C VAL A 280 -8.61 -5.46 11.36
N TRP A 281 -7.52 -5.84 10.69
CA TRP A 281 -6.92 -7.15 10.86
C TRP A 281 -6.43 -7.41 12.29
N ALA A 282 -5.71 -6.46 12.89
CA ALA A 282 -5.26 -6.56 14.28
C ALA A 282 -6.44 -6.73 15.25
N VAL A 283 -7.51 -5.96 15.05
CA VAL A 283 -8.75 -6.08 15.82
C VAL A 283 -9.39 -7.47 15.66
N LEU A 284 -9.43 -8.02 14.44
CA LEU A 284 -9.94 -9.38 14.20
C LEU A 284 -9.11 -10.46 14.91
N LEU A 285 -7.78 -10.29 14.99
CA LEU A 285 -6.91 -11.18 15.75
C LEU A 285 -7.13 -11.08 17.28
N GLU A 286 -7.39 -9.88 17.81
CA GLU A 286 -7.69 -9.67 19.23
C GLU A 286 -9.07 -10.20 19.65
N ILE A 287 -10.09 -9.90 18.85
CA ILE A 287 -11.48 -10.26 19.12
C ILE A 287 -11.63 -11.78 19.25
N GLY A 288 -10.78 -12.58 18.59
CA GLY A 288 -10.75 -14.05 18.74
C GLY A 288 -10.53 -14.52 20.18
N LYS A 289 -10.01 -13.64 21.05
CA LYS A 289 -9.72 -13.92 22.47
C LYS A 289 -10.81 -13.43 23.43
N THR A 290 -11.79 -12.65 22.95
CA THR A 290 -12.80 -11.99 23.78
C THR A 290 -14.13 -12.75 23.76
N LYS A 291 -14.79 -12.92 24.92
CA LYS A 291 -16.09 -13.64 25.02
C LYS A 291 -17.33 -12.77 24.78
N SER A 292 -17.23 -11.44 24.87
CA SER A 292 -18.38 -10.52 24.77
C SER A 292 -18.66 -10.08 23.34
N GLU A 293 -19.77 -10.55 22.75
CA GLU A 293 -20.21 -10.20 21.38
C GLU A 293 -20.39 -8.69 21.16
N TYR A 294 -20.89 -7.96 22.17
CA TYR A 294 -21.03 -6.51 22.07
C TYR A 294 -19.68 -5.78 21.85
N ILE A 295 -18.65 -6.19 22.58
CA ILE A 295 -17.29 -5.62 22.46
C ILE A 295 -16.70 -5.95 21.09
N LYS A 296 -16.98 -7.15 20.55
CA LYS A 296 -16.57 -7.55 19.20
C LYS A 296 -17.16 -6.62 18.15
N SER A 297 -18.48 -6.45 18.17
CA SER A 297 -19.18 -5.59 17.21
C SER A 297 -18.75 -4.12 17.31
N SER A 298 -18.53 -3.59 18.52
CA SER A 298 -18.08 -2.20 18.71
C SER A 298 -16.67 -1.97 18.15
N LYS A 299 -15.69 -2.84 18.48
CA LYS A 299 -14.32 -2.69 17.99
C LYS A 299 -14.23 -2.83 16.47
N LEU A 300 -14.96 -3.80 15.91
CA LEU A 300 -15.01 -3.99 14.46
C LEU A 300 -15.64 -2.77 13.77
N ARG A 301 -16.64 -2.16 14.40
CA ARG A 301 -17.28 -0.95 13.90
C ARG A 301 -16.34 0.22 13.78
N ASP A 302 -15.67 0.54 14.87
CA ASP A 302 -14.76 1.68 14.90
C ASP A 302 -13.64 1.53 13.87
N ALA A 303 -13.10 0.30 13.71
CA ALA A 303 -12.04 0.03 12.74
C ALA A 303 -12.52 0.15 11.29
N MET A 304 -13.74 -0.31 10.99
CA MET A 304 -14.27 -0.30 9.62
C MET A 304 -14.87 1.04 9.19
N GLU A 305 -15.36 1.85 10.13
CA GLU A 305 -15.82 3.22 9.84
C GLU A 305 -14.66 4.06 9.26
N ILE A 306 -13.42 3.81 9.71
CA ILE A 306 -12.21 4.41 9.14
C ILE A 306 -12.02 3.98 7.67
N VAL A 307 -12.03 2.67 7.40
CA VAL A 307 -11.86 2.13 6.02
C VAL A 307 -12.89 2.73 5.06
N GLY A 308 -14.16 2.76 5.49
CA GLY A 308 -15.23 3.33 4.68
C GLY A 308 -15.06 4.82 4.39
N ASN A 309 -14.66 5.60 5.40
CA ASN A 309 -14.45 7.04 5.25
C ASN A 309 -13.33 7.39 4.25
N GLU A 310 -12.30 6.56 4.13
CA GLU A 310 -11.22 6.77 3.14
C GLU A 310 -11.72 6.57 1.71
N PHE A 311 -12.51 5.53 1.46
CA PHE A 311 -13.12 5.34 0.13
C PHE A 311 -14.15 6.43 -0.19
N ALA A 312 -14.97 6.84 0.78
CA ALA A 312 -15.93 7.93 0.56
C ALA A 312 -15.24 9.25 0.16
N GLN A 313 -14.05 9.53 0.68
CA GLN A 313 -13.26 10.71 0.32
C GLN A 313 -12.62 10.62 -1.07
N SER A 314 -12.40 9.42 -1.59
CA SER A 314 -11.80 9.20 -2.93
C SER A 314 -12.74 9.50 -4.10
N GLY A 315 -14.04 9.64 -3.85
CA GLY A 315 -15.06 9.80 -4.89
C GLY A 315 -15.37 8.52 -5.68
N ILE A 316 -14.81 7.36 -5.29
CA ILE A 316 -15.24 6.06 -5.80
C ILE A 316 -16.65 5.77 -5.29
N ASP A 317 -17.52 5.32 -6.19
CA ASP A 317 -18.82 4.78 -5.82
C ASP A 317 -18.62 3.47 -5.05
N ILE A 318 -18.62 3.57 -3.73
CA ILE A 318 -18.57 2.43 -2.83
C ILE A 318 -19.94 2.14 -2.24
N PRO A 319 -20.26 0.87 -1.97
CA PRO A 319 -21.46 0.54 -1.20
C PRO A 319 -21.47 1.31 0.13
N PRO A 320 -22.65 1.67 0.64
CA PRO A 320 -22.76 2.43 1.87
C PRO A 320 -22.03 1.71 3.00
N ILE A 321 -21.15 2.45 3.67
CA ILE A 321 -20.41 1.95 4.84
C ILE A 321 -21.44 1.45 5.85
N PRO A 322 -21.35 0.20 6.32
CA PRO A 322 -22.30 -0.28 7.31
C PRO A 322 -22.19 0.55 8.62
N GLY A 323 -23.12 1.49 8.78
CA GLY A 323 -23.05 2.54 9.79
C GLY A 323 -23.84 2.25 11.07
N ARG A 324 -24.16 3.33 11.81
CA ARG A 324 -24.87 3.29 13.10
C ARG A 324 -26.27 2.66 13.04
N GLY A 325 -26.90 2.64 11.86
CA GLY A 325 -28.21 2.06 11.63
C GLY A 325 -28.22 0.53 11.50
N VAL A 326 -27.06 -0.10 11.40
CA VAL A 326 -26.93 -1.55 11.34
C VAL A 326 -26.95 -2.12 12.75
N ARG A 327 -27.90 -3.02 13.03
CA ARG A 327 -27.95 -3.73 14.32
C ARG A 327 -26.68 -4.55 14.52
N PRO A 328 -26.15 -4.67 15.76
CA PRO A 328 -24.92 -5.44 16.03
C PRO A 328 -24.93 -6.85 15.44
N GLU A 329 -26.08 -7.53 15.46
CA GLU A 329 -26.30 -8.87 14.89
C GLU A 329 -26.13 -8.97 13.36
N ASN A 330 -26.28 -7.87 12.63
CA ASN A 330 -26.16 -7.81 11.17
C ASN A 330 -24.86 -7.14 10.71
N TYR A 331 -24.05 -6.67 11.65
CA TYR A 331 -22.88 -5.84 11.38
C TYR A 331 -21.85 -6.61 10.54
N GLU A 332 -21.45 -7.79 10.98
CA GLU A 332 -20.49 -8.66 10.31
C GLU A 332 -20.90 -9.00 8.86
N LYS A 333 -22.20 -9.27 8.63
CA LYS A 333 -22.72 -9.55 7.29
C LYS A 333 -22.60 -8.34 6.36
N ALA A 334 -22.97 -7.16 6.83
CA ALA A 334 -22.90 -5.95 6.03
C ALA A 334 -21.44 -5.58 5.69
N PHE A 335 -20.49 -5.81 6.61
CA PHE A 335 -19.06 -5.65 6.28
C PHE A 335 -18.55 -6.67 5.30
N ARG A 336 -19.00 -7.92 5.41
CA ARG A 336 -18.61 -8.94 4.45
C ARG A 336 -19.03 -8.53 3.04
N GLU A 337 -20.26 -8.06 2.87
CA GLU A 337 -20.77 -7.57 1.59
C GLU A 337 -19.99 -6.34 1.10
N PHE A 338 -19.65 -5.41 1.99
CA PHE A 338 -18.79 -4.27 1.67
C PHE A 338 -17.40 -4.70 1.19
N ILE A 339 -16.72 -5.58 1.94
CA ILE A 339 -15.37 -6.06 1.60
C ILE A 339 -15.36 -6.81 0.27
N ILE A 340 -16.36 -7.66 0.00
CA ILE A 340 -16.46 -8.39 -1.26
C ILE A 340 -16.66 -7.43 -2.43
N ARG A 341 -17.48 -6.39 -2.27
CA ARG A 341 -17.71 -5.41 -3.34
C ARG A 341 -16.51 -4.51 -3.61
N VAL A 342 -15.77 -4.13 -2.57
CA VAL A 342 -14.67 -3.17 -2.68
C VAL A 342 -13.34 -3.85 -3.02
N PHE A 343 -13.09 -5.02 -2.45
CA PHE A 343 -11.81 -5.74 -2.55
C PHE A 343 -11.91 -7.06 -3.31
N GLY A 344 -13.11 -7.60 -3.46
CA GLY A 344 -13.33 -8.82 -4.24
C GLY A 344 -13.26 -8.58 -5.74
N VAL A 345 -13.34 -9.67 -6.49
CA VAL A 345 -13.44 -9.64 -7.95
C VAL A 345 -14.93 -9.47 -8.28
N GLU A 346 -15.32 -8.37 -8.93
CA GLU A 346 -16.62 -8.31 -9.59
C GLU A 346 -16.63 -9.38 -10.70
N GLU A 347 -17.61 -10.29 -10.64
CA GLU A 347 -17.83 -11.33 -11.67
C GLU A 347 -18.24 -10.74 -13.02
#